data_AF-A0AAV4AHM6-F1
#
_entry.id   AF-A0AAV4AHM6-F1
#
_cell.length_a   1.000
_cell.length_b   1.000
_cell.length_c   1.000
_cell.angle_alpha   90.00
_cell.angle_beta   90.00
_cell.angle_gamma   90.00
#
_symmetry.space_group_name_H-M   'P 1'
#
loop_
_entity.id
_entity.type
_entity.pdbx_description
1 polymer ?
#
loop_
_entity_poly.entity_id
_entity_poly.type
_entity_poly.pdbx_seq_one_letter_code
_entity_poly.pdbx_strand_id
1 'polypeptide(L)'
;MGQVLSNMEERSSNASTQQLLAGALALFADASHQLDVSRRNVFKPSIKEEFKALCMDDYPVEGHLFSKDLGDKIKAMGHANRITKSLDMDPEHRGKRAFPL
;
A
#
# COMPACT_ATOMS: atom_id res chain seq x y z
N MET A 1 33.01 -2.91 17.47
CA MET A 1 31.88 -2.51 18.34
C MET A 1 31.27 -1.17 17.93
N GLY A 2 32.05 -0.11 17.67
CA GLY A 2 31.50 1.23 17.35
C GLY A 2 30.67 1.36 16.06
N GLN A 3 31.07 0.72 14.95
CA GLN A 3 30.32 0.77 13.69
C GLN A 3 28.98 0.01 13.70
N VAL A 4 28.82 -0.98 14.58
CA VAL A 4 27.57 -1.75 14.67
C VAL A 4 26.51 -0.94 15.39
N LEU A 5 26.91 -0.19 16.42
CA LEU A 5 26.01 0.69 17.17
C LEU A 5 25.54 1.87 16.30
N SER A 6 26.43 2.50 15.52
CA SER A 6 26.04 3.59 14.60
C SER A 6 25.02 3.14 13.56
N ASN A 7 25.22 1.96 12.97
CA ASN A 7 24.31 1.43 11.95
C ASN A 7 22.95 1.00 12.54
N MET A 8 22.91 0.61 13.82
CA MET A 8 21.66 0.22 14.50
C MET A 8 20.82 1.45 14.86
N GLU A 9 21.49 2.53 15.28
CA GLU A 9 20.87 3.82 15.60
C GLU A 9 20.32 4.52 14.35
N GLU A 10 21.05 4.47 13.24
CA GLU A 10 20.62 5.00 11.94
C GLU A 10 19.46 4.19 11.31
N ARG A 11 19.39 2.87 11.52
CA ARG A 11 18.22 2.07 11.11
C ARG A 11 16.98 2.40 11.93
N SER A 12 17.13 2.66 13.23
CA SER A 12 16.02 3.01 14.12
C SER A 12 15.46 4.40 13.79
N SER A 13 16.32 5.37 13.48
CA SER A 13 15.87 6.69 13.05
C SER A 13 15.11 6.63 11.71
N ASN A 14 15.61 5.84 10.75
CA ASN A 14 14.94 5.62 9.47
C ASN A 14 13.58 4.91 9.59
N ALA A 15 13.43 3.97 10.52
CA ALA A 15 12.14 3.33 10.79
C ALA A 15 11.12 4.34 11.36
N SER A 16 11.56 5.23 12.25
CA SER A 16 10.70 6.28 12.84
C SER A 16 10.24 7.32 11.81
N THR A 17 11.13 7.72 10.89
CA THR A 17 10.79 8.66 9.81
C THR A 17 9.86 8.03 8.78
N GLN A 18 10.06 6.74 8.45
CA GLN A 18 9.15 5.99 7.59
C GLN A 18 7.74 5.87 8.20
N GLN A 19 7.62 5.65 9.50
CA GLN A 19 6.33 5.61 10.19
C GLN A 19 5.62 6.96 10.18
N LEU A 20 6.35 8.05 10.45
CA LEU A 20 5.79 9.40 10.35
C LEU A 20 5.34 9.71 8.92
N LEU A 21 6.12 9.32 7.92
CA LEU A 21 5.80 9.56 6.51
C LEU A 21 4.60 8.71 6.06
N ALA A 22 4.51 7.46 6.49
CA ALA A 22 3.34 6.61 6.25
C ALA A 22 2.07 7.20 6.91
N GLY A 23 2.18 7.70 8.14
CA GLY A 23 1.08 8.39 8.83
C GLY A 23 0.64 9.66 8.11
N ALA A 24 1.60 10.48 7.66
CA ALA A 24 1.31 11.67 6.87
C ALA A 24 0.63 11.31 5.54
N LEU A 25 1.10 10.27 4.85
CA LEU A 25 0.50 9.81 3.60
C LEU A 25 -0.93 9.31 3.80
N ALA A 26 -1.19 8.60 4.91
CA ALA A 26 -2.53 8.15 5.27
C ALA A 26 -3.48 9.32 5.51
N LEU A 27 -3.03 10.36 6.23
CA LEU A 27 -3.81 11.59 6.44
C LEU A 27 -4.09 12.32 5.12
N PHE A 28 -3.10 12.43 4.22
CA PHE A 28 -3.32 13.02 2.90
C PHE A 28 -4.32 12.22 2.06
N ALA A 29 -4.21 10.89 2.08
CA ALA A 29 -5.15 10.02 1.37
C ALA A 29 -6.57 10.16 1.91
N ASP A 30 -6.74 10.21 3.23
CA ASP A 30 -8.05 10.41 3.87
C ASP A 30 -8.64 11.79 3.53
N ALA A 31 -7.85 12.87 3.66
CA ALA A 31 -8.30 14.22 3.32
C ALA A 31 -8.69 14.34 1.84
N SER A 32 -7.91 13.71 0.94
CA SER A 32 -8.23 13.66 -0.49
C SER A 32 -9.53 12.91 -0.73
N HIS A 33 -9.72 11.77 -0.05
CA HIS A 33 -10.96 10.98 -0.16
C HIS A 33 -12.19 11.79 0.28
N GLN A 34 -12.11 12.47 1.43
CA GLN A 34 -13.19 13.31 1.93
C GLN A 34 -13.53 14.47 0.96
N LEU A 35 -12.52 15.09 0.36
CA LEU A 35 -12.70 16.12 -0.66
C LEU A 35 -13.45 15.57 -1.89
N ASP A 36 -13.08 14.38 -2.36
CA ASP A 36 -13.72 13.77 -3.52
C ASP A 36 -15.18 13.38 -3.21
N VAL A 37 -15.47 12.85 -2.02
CA VAL A 37 -16.85 12.60 -1.56
C VAL A 37 -17.67 13.89 -1.54
N SER A 38 -17.12 14.96 -0.99
CA SER A 38 -17.78 16.28 -0.95
C SER A 38 -18.08 16.80 -2.35
N ARG A 39 -17.10 16.71 -3.27
CA ARG A 39 -17.29 17.08 -4.68
C ARG A 39 -18.41 16.25 -5.33
N ARG A 40 -18.43 14.93 -5.14
CA ARG A 40 -19.51 14.07 -5.66
C ARG A 40 -20.87 14.56 -5.17
N ASN A 41 -21.01 14.90 -3.90
CA ASN A 41 -22.28 15.38 -3.33
C ASN A 41 -22.74 16.71 -3.95
N VAL A 42 -21.81 17.62 -4.24
CA VAL A 42 -22.09 18.87 -4.95
C VAL A 42 -22.52 18.62 -6.40
N PHE A 43 -21.89 17.67 -7.09
CA PHE A 43 -22.21 17.36 -8.50
C PHE A 43 -23.48 16.51 -8.67
N LYS A 44 -23.82 15.66 -7.69
CA LYS A 44 -24.95 14.73 -7.72
C LYS A 44 -26.30 15.32 -8.18
N PRO A 45 -26.74 16.52 -7.74
CA PRO A 45 -28.00 17.11 -8.22
C PRO A 45 -27.96 17.59 -9.68
N SER A 46 -26.77 17.84 -10.23
CA SER A 46 -26.57 18.38 -11.58
C SER A 46 -26.23 17.31 -12.62
N ILE A 47 -26.05 16.06 -12.20
CA ILE A 47 -25.69 14.95 -13.07
C ILE A 47 -26.92 14.43 -13.83
N LYS A 48 -26.74 14.02 -15.09
CA LYS A 48 -27.84 13.41 -15.87
C LYS A 48 -28.29 12.11 -15.19
N GLU A 49 -29.58 11.80 -15.34
CA GLU A 49 -30.22 10.62 -14.73
C GLU A 49 -29.46 9.32 -15.02
N GLU A 50 -29.00 9.14 -16.25
CA GLU A 50 -28.21 7.99 -16.72
C GLU A 50 -26.86 7.81 -15.98
N PHE A 51 -26.34 8.86 -15.33
CA PHE A 51 -25.06 8.85 -14.61
C PHE A 51 -25.21 8.94 -13.08
N LYS A 52 -26.44 9.04 -12.54
CA LYS A 52 -26.68 9.14 -11.10
C LYS A 52 -26.06 7.98 -10.31
N ALA A 53 -25.97 6.79 -10.90
CA ALA A 53 -25.36 5.61 -10.28
C ALA A 53 -23.88 5.81 -9.92
N LEU A 54 -23.14 6.66 -10.65
CA LEU A 54 -21.72 6.96 -10.38
C LEU A 54 -21.51 7.77 -9.09
N CYS A 55 -22.57 8.37 -8.55
CA CYS A 55 -22.55 9.17 -7.33
C CYS A 55 -23.34 8.52 -6.18
N MET A 56 -23.70 7.24 -6.30
CA MET A 56 -24.32 6.47 -5.22
C MET A 56 -23.24 5.86 -4.34
N ASP A 57 -23.40 5.97 -3.02
CA ASP A 57 -22.43 5.43 -2.06
C ASP A 57 -22.41 3.89 -2.05
N ASP A 58 -23.53 3.27 -2.44
CA ASP A 58 -23.69 1.83 -2.60
C ASP A 58 -23.27 1.30 -3.98
N TYR A 59 -22.71 2.14 -4.87
CA TYR A 59 -22.15 1.67 -6.14
C TYR A 59 -20.63 1.53 -6.00
N PRO A 60 -20.13 0.39 -5.50
CA PRO A 60 -18.70 0.18 -5.40
C PRO A 60 -18.09 0.33 -6.79
N VAL A 61 -17.08 1.19 -6.91
CA VAL A 61 -16.29 1.36 -8.14
C VAL A 61 -15.34 0.16 -8.30
N GLU A 62 -15.86 -1.05 -8.15
CA GLU A 62 -15.10 -2.31 -8.15
C GLU A 62 -15.05 -2.95 -9.55
N GLY A 63 -15.78 -2.38 -10.53
CA GLY A 63 -15.86 -2.94 -11.88
C GLY A 63 -15.07 -2.21 -12.97
N HIS A 64 -14.67 -0.95 -12.77
CA HIS A 64 -14.03 -0.13 -13.82
C HIS A 64 -12.65 0.40 -13.46
N LEU A 65 -12.40 0.76 -12.20
CA LEU A 65 -11.07 1.24 -11.77
C LEU A 65 -10.13 0.10 -11.40
N PHE A 66 -10.68 -1.00 -10.89
CA PHE A 66 -9.93 -2.16 -10.45
C PHE A 66 -10.47 -3.38 -11.17
N SER A 67 -9.56 -4.18 -11.71
CA SER A 67 -9.92 -5.42 -12.35
C SER A 67 -10.45 -6.40 -11.30
N LYS A 68 -11.38 -7.29 -11.69
CA LYS A 68 -12.03 -8.25 -10.77
C LYS A 68 -11.03 -9.14 -10.01
N ASP A 69 -9.82 -9.28 -10.54
CA ASP A 69 -8.70 -10.05 -9.98
C ASP A 69 -7.82 -9.25 -9.00
N LEU A 70 -8.14 -7.99 -8.66
CA LEU A 70 -7.32 -7.20 -7.72
C LEU A 70 -7.20 -7.89 -6.35
N GLY A 71 -8.31 -8.43 -5.83
CA GLY A 71 -8.30 -9.17 -4.57
C GLY A 71 -7.40 -10.41 -4.62
N ASP A 72 -7.38 -11.11 -5.74
CA ASP A 72 -6.54 -12.29 -5.95
C ASP A 72 -5.06 -11.91 -6.10
N LYS A 73 -4.76 -10.80 -6.79
CA LYS A 73 -3.41 -10.24 -6.89
C LYS A 73 -2.86 -9.80 -5.53
N ILE A 74 -3.66 -9.15 -4.71
CA ILE A 74 -3.26 -8.73 -3.35
C ILE A 74 -2.92 -9.96 -2.51
N LYS A 75 -3.75 -11.01 -2.55
CA LYS A 75 -3.49 -12.27 -1.84
C LYS A 75 -2.21 -12.93 -2.34
N ALA A 76 -2.03 -13.05 -3.66
CA ALA A 76 -0.83 -13.64 -4.27
C ALA A 76 0.44 -12.90 -3.83
N MET A 77 0.40 -11.57 -3.79
CA MET A 77 1.52 -10.73 -3.34
C MET A 77 1.80 -10.92 -1.83
N GLY A 78 0.75 -11.08 -1.01
CA GLY A 78 0.89 -11.42 0.40
C GLY A 78 1.55 -12.79 0.62
N HIS A 79 1.18 -13.80 -0.16
CA HIS A 79 1.80 -15.12 -0.13
C HIS A 79 3.26 -15.07 -0.56
N ALA A 80 3.58 -14.37 -1.64
CA ALA A 80 4.96 -14.19 -2.11
C ALA A 80 5.83 -13.52 -1.03
N ASN A 81 5.35 -12.44 -0.41
CA ASN A 81 6.07 -11.75 0.65
C ASN A 81 6.27 -12.62 1.91
N ARG A 82 5.31 -13.49 2.24
CA ARG A 82 5.46 -14.46 3.34
C ARG A 82 6.56 -15.48 3.04
N ILE A 83 6.59 -15.99 1.80
CA ILE A 83 7.61 -16.96 1.36
C ILE A 83 9.01 -16.33 1.39
N THR A 84 9.16 -15.11 0.84
CA THR A 84 10.44 -14.39 0.87
C THR A 84 10.92 -14.18 2.31
N LYS A 85 10.04 -13.78 3.25
CA LYS A 85 10.40 -13.63 4.66
C LYS A 85 10.80 -14.96 5.32
N SER A 86 10.19 -16.08 4.97
CA SER A 86 10.59 -17.39 5.49
C SER A 86 11.95 -17.86 4.96
N LEU A 87 12.31 -17.48 3.73
CA LEU A 87 13.61 -17.81 3.14
C LEU A 87 14.76 -16.95 3.71
N ASP A 88 14.47 -15.70 4.10
CA ASP A 88 15.44 -14.81 4.76
C ASP A 88 15.75 -15.20 6.23
N MET A 89 14.90 -16.04 6.85
CA MET A 89 15.05 -16.49 8.24
C MET A 89 15.84 -17.79 8.40
N ASP A 90 16.29 -18.42 7.30
CA ASP A 90 17.12 -19.62 7.36
C ASP A 90 18.62 -19.24 7.38
N PRO A 91 19.34 -19.40 8.51
CA PRO A 91 20.75 -19.07 8.62
C PRO A 91 21.66 -20.02 7.81
N GLU A 92 21.17 -21.18 7.34
CA GLU A 92 22.00 -22.14 6.60
C GLU A 92 22.22 -21.77 5.11
N HIS A 93 21.40 -20.87 4.55
CA HIS A 93 21.44 -20.52 3.12
C HIS A 93 22.27 -19.27 2.77
N ARG A 94 22.89 -18.59 3.76
CA ARG A 94 23.77 -17.42 3.47
C ARG A 94 25.12 -17.77 2.83
N GLY A 95 25.48 -19.05 2.73
CA GLY A 95 26.82 -19.49 2.31
C GLY A 95 27.01 -19.88 0.84
N LYS A 96 25.97 -19.90 -0.02
CA LYS A 96 26.07 -20.53 -1.36
C LYS A 96 25.60 -19.68 -2.54
N ARG A 97 25.78 -18.37 -2.49
CA ARG A 97 25.71 -17.55 -3.71
C ARG A 97 27.12 -17.23 -4.21
N ALA A 98 27.76 -18.23 -4.83
CA ALA A 98 28.81 -17.98 -5.80
C ALA A 98 28.12 -17.62 -7.12
N PHE A 99 28.29 -16.38 -7.57
CA PHE A 99 27.93 -16.00 -8.94
C PHE A 99 28.94 -16.65 -9.89
N PRO A 100 28.53 -17.33 -10.97
CA PRO A 100 29.46 -17.68 -12.02
C PRO A 100 29.83 -16.40 -12.79
N LEU A 101 31.13 -16.22 -13.02
CA LEU A 101 31.71 -15.20 -13.90
C LEU A 101 31.27 -15.41 -15.36
#